data_AF-A0A9N9WH49-F1
#
_entry.id   AF-A0A9N9WH49-F1
#
_cell.length_a   1.000
_cell.length_b   1.000
_cell.length_c   1.000
_cell.angle_alpha   90.00
_cell.angle_beta   90.00
_cell.angle_gamma   90.00
#
_symmetry.space_group_name_H-M   'P 1'
#
loop_
_entity.id
_entity.type
_entity.pdbx_description
1 polymer ?
#
loop_
_entity_poly.entity_id
_entity_poly.type
_entity_poly.pdbx_seq_one_letter_code
_entity_poly.pdbx_strand_id
1 'polypeptide(L)'
;MIEVIAMIKGLQVLMARMETVFCDAARSIIVSVRETCGDWARGCEPQQDPALRGKKDSEASFTIKVPRRNVGPSSTQLYMVRTQLEALISDKSGGRRTLRKDIDAGVLQQIESFHRQSFYWGYLLNLSGM
;
A
#
# COMPACT_ATOMS: atom_id res chain seq x y z
N MET A 1 3.32 0.22 -20.67
CA MET A 1 4.24 -0.49 -19.74
C MET A 1 4.90 0.47 -18.72
N ILE A 2 4.16 1.45 -18.18
CA ILE A 2 4.67 2.53 -17.30
C ILE A 2 4.02 2.49 -15.90
N GLU A 3 3.00 1.67 -15.67
CA GLU A 3 2.07 1.83 -14.53
C GLU A 3 2.32 0.90 -13.32
N VAL A 4 3.06 -0.20 -13.48
CA VAL A 4 3.41 -1.09 -12.34
C VAL A 4 4.42 -0.42 -11.39
N ILE A 5 5.14 0.60 -11.86
CA ILE A 5 5.99 1.36 -10.94
C ILE A 5 5.23 2.53 -10.29
N ALA A 6 4.07 2.93 -10.81
CA ALA A 6 3.16 3.80 -10.06
C ALA A 6 2.49 3.01 -8.92
N MET A 7 2.22 1.71 -9.13
CA MET A 7 1.73 0.79 -8.10
C MET A 7 2.63 0.71 -6.88
N ILE A 8 3.89 0.34 -7.11
CA ILE A 8 4.84 0.05 -6.05
C ILE A 8 5.25 1.36 -5.37
N LYS A 9 5.45 2.45 -6.13
CA LYS A 9 5.69 3.78 -5.55
C LYS A 9 4.47 4.32 -4.80
N GLY A 10 3.26 4.12 -5.31
CA GLY A 10 2.02 4.57 -4.67
C GLY A 10 1.80 3.87 -3.34
N LEU A 11 1.93 2.54 -3.31
CA LEU A 11 1.91 1.75 -2.08
C LEU A 11 3.08 2.09 -1.15
N GLN A 12 4.29 2.30 -1.64
CA GLN A 12 5.44 2.64 -0.79
C GLN A 12 5.39 4.05 -0.22
N VAL A 13 4.91 5.04 -0.97
CA VAL A 13 4.68 6.40 -0.47
C VAL A 13 3.53 6.41 0.53
N LEU A 14 2.50 5.61 0.28
CA LEU A 14 1.41 5.39 1.22
C LEU A 14 1.95 4.76 2.53
N MET A 15 2.69 3.65 2.43
CA MET A 15 3.28 2.93 3.58
C MET A 15 4.27 3.79 4.38
N ALA A 16 5.15 4.55 3.72
CA ALA A 16 6.12 5.44 4.38
C ALA A 16 5.44 6.58 5.16
N ARG A 17 4.24 7.00 4.78
CA ARG A 17 3.47 8.07 5.46
C ARG A 17 2.53 7.54 6.54
N MET A 18 2.32 6.22 6.60
CA MET A 18 1.16 5.61 7.24
C MET A 18 1.36 5.21 8.70
N GLU A 19 2.58 5.19 9.25
CA GLU A 19 2.80 4.41 10.48
C GLU A 19 2.51 5.14 11.81
N THR A 20 2.28 6.46 11.79
CA THR A 20 2.21 7.26 13.02
C THR A 20 0.80 7.51 13.59
N VAL A 21 -0.30 7.05 12.96
CA VAL A 21 -1.65 7.49 13.37
C VAL A 21 -2.76 6.40 13.37
N PHE A 22 -2.45 5.11 13.25
CA PHE A 22 -3.51 4.08 13.14
C PHE A 22 -3.82 3.29 14.42
N CYS A 23 -5.10 2.94 14.58
CA CYS A 23 -5.54 1.83 15.43
C CYS A 23 -4.92 0.50 14.98
N ASP A 24 -4.70 -0.43 15.90
CA ASP A 24 -3.99 -1.71 15.69
C ASP A 24 -4.51 -2.51 14.48
N ALA A 25 -5.82 -2.47 14.21
CA ALA A 25 -6.43 -3.16 13.08
C ALA A 25 -6.02 -2.56 11.71
N ALA A 26 -6.01 -1.24 11.58
CA ALA A 26 -5.58 -0.59 10.35
C ALA A 26 -4.06 -0.80 10.13
N ARG A 27 -3.26 -0.73 11.20
CA ARG A 27 -1.82 -1.06 11.16
C ARG A 27 -1.60 -2.49 10.65
N SER A 28 -2.32 -3.46 11.20
CA SER A 28 -2.21 -4.88 10.81
C SER A 28 -2.51 -5.10 9.32
N ILE A 29 -3.56 -4.44 8.79
CA ILE A 29 -3.90 -4.52 7.37
C ILE A 29 -2.78 -3.93 6.50
N ILE A 30 -2.22 -2.77 6.87
CA ILE A 30 -1.13 -2.14 6.11
C ILE A 30 0.13 -3.01 6.12
N VAL A 31 0.47 -3.62 7.25
CA VAL A 31 1.59 -4.58 7.33
C VAL A 31 1.32 -5.79 6.44
N SER A 32 0.10 -6.33 6.43
CA SER A 32 -0.24 -7.47 5.57
C SER A 32 -0.18 -7.14 4.07
N VAL A 33 -0.65 -5.95 3.67
CA VAL A 33 -0.50 -5.45 2.28
C VAL A 33 0.99 -5.40 1.91
N ARG A 34 1.80 -4.86 2.81
CA ARG A 34 3.24 -4.71 2.64
C ARG A 34 3.95 -6.05 2.46
N GLU A 35 3.61 -7.05 3.27
CA GLU A 35 4.17 -8.40 3.18
C GLU A 35 3.74 -9.11 1.89
N THR A 36 2.52 -8.85 1.41
CA THR A 36 1.97 -9.48 0.20
C THR A 36 2.67 -9.02 -1.08
N CYS A 37 3.05 -7.74 -1.17
CA CYS A 37 3.56 -7.15 -2.41
C CYS A 37 4.82 -6.30 -2.30
N GLY A 38 5.48 -6.26 -1.14
CA GLY A 38 6.71 -5.47 -0.95
C GLY A 38 7.91 -6.02 -1.71
N ASP A 39 8.32 -5.35 -2.78
CA ASP A 39 9.60 -5.61 -3.50
C ASP A 39 10.67 -4.62 -3.03
N TRP A 40 11.59 -5.09 -2.19
CA TRP A 40 12.68 -4.29 -1.64
C TRP A 40 13.93 -4.37 -2.52
N ALA A 41 14.58 -3.23 -2.79
CA ALA A 41 15.76 -3.20 -3.66
C ALA A 41 16.91 -4.12 -3.21
N ARG A 42 17.00 -4.43 -1.91
CA ARG A 42 18.02 -5.34 -1.33
C ARG A 42 17.46 -6.73 -0.99
N GLY A 43 16.23 -7.04 -1.42
CA GLY A 43 15.53 -8.28 -1.07
C GLY A 43 15.03 -8.35 0.38
N CYS A 44 15.42 -7.39 1.23
CA CYS A 44 14.98 -7.27 2.61
C CYS A 44 14.48 -5.86 2.90
N GLU A 45 13.57 -5.77 3.86
CA GLU A 45 13.08 -4.51 4.40
C GLU A 45 14.20 -3.67 5.02
N PRO A 46 14.25 -2.36 4.76
CA PRO A 46 15.18 -1.46 5.43
C PRO A 46 14.82 -1.29 6.93
N GLN A 47 15.49 -2.04 7.81
CA GLN A 47 15.31 -2.00 9.28
C GLN A 47 15.65 -0.64 9.93
N GLN A 48 16.22 0.29 9.17
CA GLN A 48 16.58 1.63 9.59
C GLN A 48 15.50 2.68 9.28
N ASP A 49 14.39 2.26 8.67
CA ASP A 49 13.24 3.11 8.42
C ASP A 49 12.66 3.64 9.76
N PRO A 50 12.63 4.98 9.98
CA PRO A 50 12.06 5.58 11.19
C PRO A 50 10.59 5.20 11.41
N ALA A 51 9.83 4.98 10.34
CA ALA A 51 8.41 4.64 10.39
C ALA A 51 8.19 3.35 11.20
N LEU A 52 9.05 2.35 11.04
CA LEU A 52 9.00 1.06 11.76
C LEU A 52 9.13 1.20 13.27
N ARG A 53 9.60 2.36 13.74
CA ARG A 53 9.74 2.70 15.16
C ARG A 53 8.75 3.78 15.60
N GLY A 54 7.73 4.07 14.78
CA GLY A 54 6.74 5.12 15.01
C GLY A 54 7.33 6.54 14.98
N LYS A 55 8.48 6.74 14.33
CA LYS A 55 9.12 8.06 14.22
C LYS A 55 8.83 8.67 12.86
N LYS A 56 8.71 10.00 12.82
CA LYS A 56 8.71 10.75 11.57
C LYS A 56 10.12 10.75 10.98
N ASP A 57 10.22 10.93 9.67
CA ASP A 57 11.50 11.19 9.01
C ASP A 57 12.15 12.44 9.63
N SER A 58 13.43 12.34 10.00
CA SER A 58 14.23 13.50 10.40
C SER A 58 14.68 14.28 9.16
N GLU A 59 15.25 15.48 9.34
CA GLU A 59 15.78 16.30 8.22
C GLU A 59 16.80 15.55 7.34
N ALA A 60 17.51 14.56 7.91
CA ALA A 60 18.26 13.58 7.13
C ALA A 60 17.26 12.60 6.47
N SER A 61 16.78 12.95 5.29
CA SER A 61 15.72 12.24 4.57
C SER A 61 16.02 10.75 4.37
N PHE A 62 15.43 9.89 5.19
CA PHE A 62 15.41 8.47 4.92
C PHE A 62 14.71 8.25 3.57
N THR A 63 15.38 7.62 2.62
CA THR A 63 14.86 7.43 1.25
C THR A 63 14.80 5.96 0.93
N ILE A 64 13.60 5.47 0.64
CA ILE A 64 13.39 4.11 0.15
C ILE A 64 13.67 4.07 -1.36
N LYS A 65 14.66 3.26 -1.77
CA LYS A 65 14.90 2.99 -3.20
C LYS A 65 13.91 1.94 -3.70
N VAL A 66 13.00 2.37 -4.56
CA VAL A 66 11.98 1.52 -5.21
C VAL A 66 12.56 0.83 -6.45
N PRO A 67 12.61 -0.51 -6.51
CA PRO A 67 13.04 -1.20 -7.72
C PRO A 67 12.02 -0.99 -8.87
N ARG A 68 12.51 -0.86 -10.10
CA ARG A 68 11.69 -0.85 -11.32
C ARG A 68 11.74 -2.26 -11.91
N ARG A 69 10.59 -2.92 -12.07
CA ARG A 69 10.47 -4.25 -12.67
C ARG A 69 9.49 -4.22 -13.85
N ASN A 70 9.75 -5.04 -14.87
CA ASN A 70 8.89 -5.20 -16.03
C ASN A 70 7.98 -6.44 -15.88
N VAL A 71 7.37 -6.59 -14.71
CA VAL A 71 6.46 -7.68 -14.39
C VAL A 71 5.38 -7.15 -13.45
N GLY A 72 4.11 -7.45 -13.75
CA GLY A 72 2.97 -7.07 -12.91
C GLY A 72 2.83 -7.95 -11.68
N PRO A 73 1.98 -7.56 -10.71
CA PRO A 73 1.58 -8.46 -9.62
C PRO A 73 0.85 -9.69 -10.17
N SER A 74 0.88 -10.80 -9.43
CA SER A 74 -0.02 -11.92 -9.72
C SER A 74 -1.48 -11.53 -9.44
N SER A 75 -2.43 -12.25 -10.05
CA SER A 75 -3.86 -12.06 -9.78
C SER A 75 -4.20 -12.19 -8.29
N THR A 76 -3.53 -13.12 -7.59
CA THR A 76 -3.66 -13.31 -6.15
C THR A 76 -3.14 -12.11 -5.37
N GLN A 77 -1.96 -11.59 -5.70
CA GLN A 77 -1.40 -10.40 -5.04
C GLN A 77 -2.31 -9.18 -5.23
N LEU A 78 -2.78 -8.95 -6.47
CA LEU A 78 -3.67 -7.83 -6.77
C LEU A 78 -5.01 -7.96 -6.02
N TYR A 79 -5.58 -9.16 -5.99
CA TYR A 79 -6.83 -9.43 -5.28
C TYR A 79 -6.71 -9.21 -3.77
N MET A 80 -5.65 -9.74 -3.14
CA MET A 80 -5.41 -9.60 -1.71
C MET A 80 -5.24 -8.13 -1.31
N VAL A 81 -4.37 -7.40 -2.01
CA VAL A 81 -4.12 -5.98 -1.74
C VAL A 81 -5.40 -5.17 -1.90
N ARG A 82 -6.15 -5.36 -3.00
CA ARG A 82 -7.40 -4.60 -3.22
C ARG A 82 -8.43 -4.86 -2.13
N THR A 83 -8.66 -6.13 -1.77
CA THR A 83 -9.61 -6.52 -0.72
C THR A 83 -9.22 -5.93 0.64
N GLN A 84 -7.94 -5.96 0.98
CA GLN A 84 -7.41 -5.39 2.23
C GLN A 84 -7.57 -3.86 2.27
N LEU A 85 -7.26 -3.16 1.18
CA LEU A 85 -7.46 -1.71 1.09
C LEU A 85 -8.94 -1.32 1.07
N GLU A 86 -9.81 -2.14 0.48
CA GLU A 86 -11.26 -1.96 0.52
C GLU A 86 -11.78 -1.96 1.97
N ALA A 87 -11.27 -2.86 2.81
CA ALA A 87 -11.63 -2.93 4.23
C ALA A 87 -11.27 -1.63 5.00
N LEU A 88 -10.21 -0.92 4.59
CA LEU A 88 -9.80 0.35 5.21
C LEU A 88 -10.72 1.52 4.82
N ILE A 89 -11.18 1.54 3.57
CA ILE A 89 -11.98 2.64 3.01
C ILE A 89 -13.50 2.41 3.12
N SER A 90 -13.93 1.21 3.48
CA SER A 90 -15.35 0.84 3.60
C SER A 90 -16.06 1.61 4.72
N ASP A 91 -17.25 2.14 4.39
CA ASP A 91 -18.20 2.69 5.36
C ASP A 91 -19.05 1.61 6.04
N LYS A 92 -18.98 0.35 5.57
CA LYS A 92 -19.73 -0.77 6.11
C LYS A 92 -18.90 -1.48 7.17
N SER A 93 -19.41 -1.51 8.40
CA SER A 93 -18.74 -2.18 9.53
C SER A 93 -19.61 -3.20 10.27
N GLY A 94 -20.78 -3.57 9.75
CA GLY A 94 -21.64 -4.60 10.37
C GLY A 94 -21.97 -4.32 11.84
N GLY A 95 -22.08 -3.04 12.24
CA GLY A 95 -22.33 -2.62 13.63
C GLY A 95 -21.08 -2.33 14.48
N ARG A 96 -19.85 -2.55 13.97
CA ARG A 96 -18.60 -2.13 14.62
C ARG A 96 -18.18 -0.71 14.20
N ARG A 97 -17.19 -0.12 14.86
CA ARG A 97 -16.57 1.13 14.39
C ARG A 97 -15.90 0.90 13.02
N THR A 98 -16.07 1.81 12.07
CA THR A 98 -15.39 1.74 10.77
C THR A 98 -13.92 2.15 10.92
N LEU A 99 -13.01 1.43 10.26
CA LEU A 99 -11.58 1.77 10.27
C LEU A 99 -11.33 3.12 9.59
N ARG A 100 -12.11 3.44 8.55
CA ARG A 100 -12.06 4.69 7.79
C ARG A 100 -11.99 5.94 8.67
N LYS A 101 -12.74 5.99 9.78
CA LYS A 101 -12.81 7.17 10.67
C LYS A 101 -11.52 7.40 11.48
N ASP A 102 -10.68 6.37 11.56
CA ASP A 102 -9.44 6.37 12.33
C ASP A 102 -8.22 6.59 11.43
N ILE A 103 -8.46 6.96 10.16
CA ILE A 103 -7.45 7.18 9.14
C ILE A 103 -7.41 8.68 8.81
N ASP A 104 -6.19 9.24 8.77
CA ASP A 104 -5.99 10.63 8.31
C ASP A 104 -6.57 10.83 6.90
N ALA A 105 -7.22 11.97 6.67
CA ALA A 105 -7.94 12.24 5.41
C ALA A 105 -7.01 12.21 4.19
N GLY A 106 -5.77 12.71 4.32
CA GLY A 106 -4.80 12.69 3.23
C GLY A 106 -4.34 11.28 2.89
N VAL A 107 -4.16 10.44 3.91
CA VAL A 107 -3.83 9.02 3.73
C VAL A 107 -5.00 8.26 3.11
N LEU A 108 -6.23 8.50 3.58
CA LEU A 108 -7.44 7.89 3.07
C LEU A 108 -7.63 8.16 1.57
N GLN A 109 -7.42 9.42 1.15
CA GLN A 109 -7.48 9.82 -0.27
C GLN A 109 -6.45 9.06 -1.13
N GLN A 110 -5.25 8.82 -0.61
CA GLN A 110 -4.23 8.05 -1.32
C GLN A 110 -4.64 6.57 -1.46
N ILE A 111 -5.24 5.95 -0.43
CA ILE A 111 -5.78 4.58 -0.52
C ILE A 111 -6.87 4.52 -1.58
N GLU A 112 -7.84 5.44 -1.55
CA GLU A 112 -8.95 5.48 -2.49
C GLU A 112 -8.48 5.67 -3.94
N SER A 113 -7.50 6.56 -4.16
CA SER A 113 -6.91 6.78 -5.47
C SER A 113 -6.26 5.51 -6.02
N PHE A 114 -5.45 4.82 -5.20
CA PHE A 114 -4.85 3.56 -5.58
C PHE A 114 -5.90 2.47 -5.83
N HIS A 115 -6.88 2.34 -4.95
CA HIS A 115 -7.96 1.35 -5.08
C HIS A 115 -8.80 1.59 -6.35
N ARG A 116 -9.04 2.85 -6.73
CA ARG A 116 -9.74 3.18 -7.98
C ARG A 116 -8.90 2.86 -9.21
N GLN A 117 -7.64 3.29 -9.24
CA GLN A 117 -6.74 3.06 -10.38
C GLN A 117 -6.49 1.57 -10.62
N SER A 118 -6.37 0.81 -9.53
CA SER A 118 -6.07 -0.62 -9.58
C SER A 118 -7.21 -1.51 -10.06
N PHE A 119 -8.42 -0.96 -10.24
CA PHE A 119 -9.59 -1.71 -10.69
C PHE A 119 -9.37 -2.33 -12.08
N TYR A 120 -8.75 -1.57 -12.98
CA TYR A 120 -8.57 -2.01 -14.37
C TYR A 120 -7.34 -2.91 -14.59
N TRP A 121 -6.46 -3.04 -13.61
CA TRP A 121 -5.17 -3.70 -13.81
C TRP A 121 -5.28 -5.20 -14.10
N GLY A 122 -6.26 -5.90 -13.53
CA GLY A 122 -6.50 -7.30 -13.87
C GLY A 122 -6.78 -7.48 -15.36
N TYR A 123 -7.58 -6.59 -15.96
CA TYR A 123 -7.87 -6.60 -17.39
C TYR A 123 -6.64 -6.23 -18.22
N LEU A 124 -5.92 -5.18 -17.83
CA LEU A 124 -4.74 -4.69 -18.56
C LEU A 124 -3.57 -5.68 -18.54
N LEU A 125 -3.35 -6.38 -17.42
CA LEU A 125 -2.30 -7.38 -17.32
C LEU A 125 -2.62 -8.62 -18.16
N ASN A 126 -3.89 -9.00 -18.27
CA ASN A 126 -4.32 -10.13 -19.11
C ASN A 126 -4.20 -9.83 -20.62
N LEU A 127 -4.24 -8.56 -21.04
CA LEU A 127 -3.92 -8.17 -22.43
C LEU A 127 -2.45 -8.43 -22.79
N SER A 128 -1.56 -8.47 -21.80
CA SER A 128 -0.11 -8.67 -22.01
C SER A 128 0.26 -10.14 -22.20
N GLY A 129 -0.68 -11.06 -21.97
CA GLY A 129 -0.52 -12.51 -22.14
C GLY A 129 -1.19 -13.07 -23.40
N MET A 130 -1.72 -12.20 -24.27
CA MET A 130 -2.15 -12.50 -25.65
C MET A 130 -1.08 -12.05 -26.64
#